data_AF-A0A068R3B1-F1
#
_entry.id   AF-A0A068R3B1-F1
#
_cell.length_a   1.000
_cell.length_b   1.000
_cell.length_c   1.000
_cell.angle_alpha   90.00
_cell.angle_beta   90.00
_cell.angle_gamma   90.00
#
_symmetry.space_group_name_H-M   'P 1'
#
loop_
_entity.id
_entity.type
_entity.pdbx_description
1 polymer ?
#
loop_
_entity_poly.entity_id
_entity_poly.type
_entity_poly.pdbx_seq_one_letter_code
_entity_poly.pdbx_strand_id
1 'polypeptide(L)'
;MVTNPLQGSAVMMPRSALKKDKRAAEYHRRKIDELGDPLLVLDQYVDFSALADTVDRVTPRIISPKGGRPPFPTEVMVRIIILKHFHNLSDEKREYQLLDHMSWQRFCRLTDVINIPDRNTIWYFEKRIGQEGARALFDEAKHPLSAHKKIAKTRARVEHIFGSFSQMGDKFIRTVGQLRANVVMTLKATCYDLQRLVYFRKSSIHAF
;
A
#
# COMPACT_ATOMS: atom_id res chain seq x y z
N MET A 1 18.37 8.22 -76.24
CA MET A 1 18.10 8.75 -74.89
C MET A 1 17.29 7.72 -74.14
N VAL A 2 17.91 6.95 -73.25
CA VAL A 2 17.19 6.01 -72.36
C VAL A 2 17.50 6.48 -70.94
N THR A 3 16.55 7.18 -70.33
CA THR A 3 16.64 7.69 -68.96
C THR A 3 16.35 6.57 -67.99
N ASN A 4 17.34 6.21 -67.18
CA ASN A 4 17.20 5.25 -66.08
C ASN A 4 16.32 5.86 -64.97
N PRO A 5 15.19 5.24 -64.56
CA PRO A 5 14.43 5.74 -63.43
C PRO A 5 15.10 5.33 -62.12
N LEU A 6 15.46 6.36 -61.38
CA LEU A 6 15.93 6.45 -59.99
C LEU A 6 15.64 5.20 -59.13
N GLN A 7 16.72 4.60 -58.61
CA GLN A 7 16.69 3.72 -57.44
C GLN A 7 15.87 4.37 -56.33
N GLY A 8 14.71 3.78 -56.03
CA GLY A 8 13.96 4.09 -54.83
C GLY A 8 14.83 3.81 -53.62
N SER A 9 15.26 4.88 -52.95
CA SER A 9 15.90 4.81 -51.64
C SER A 9 14.95 4.08 -50.71
N ALA A 10 15.27 2.82 -50.41
CA ALA A 10 14.57 2.05 -49.40
C ALA A 10 14.79 2.77 -48.07
N VAL A 11 13.79 3.53 -47.63
CA VAL A 11 13.76 4.16 -46.32
C VAL A 11 13.89 3.05 -45.29
N MET A 12 15.10 2.83 -44.80
CA MET A 12 15.41 1.83 -43.80
C MET A 12 14.74 2.26 -42.50
N MET A 13 13.59 1.67 -42.20
CA MET A 13 12.88 1.91 -40.94
C MET A 13 13.83 1.56 -39.77
N PRO A 14 13.99 2.46 -38.79
CA PRO A 14 14.89 2.21 -37.68
C PRO A 14 14.45 0.97 -36.90
N ARG A 15 15.40 0.05 -36.65
CA ARG A 15 15.13 -1.17 -35.88
C ARG A 15 14.77 -0.77 -34.46
N SER A 16 13.59 -1.19 -33.99
CA SER A 16 13.13 -0.91 -32.63
C SER A 16 13.32 -2.12 -31.72
N ALA A 17 13.79 -1.89 -30.49
CA ALA A 17 13.84 -2.92 -29.44
C ALA A 17 12.44 -3.28 -28.89
N LEU A 18 11.40 -2.53 -29.27
CA LEU A 18 10.03 -2.74 -28.81
C LEU A 18 9.38 -3.90 -29.58
N LYS A 19 9.22 -5.04 -28.92
CA LYS A 19 8.45 -6.17 -29.44
C LYS A 19 7.00 -6.06 -28.95
N LYS A 20 6.07 -5.79 -29.87
CA LYS A 20 4.63 -5.79 -29.56
C LYS A 20 4.12 -7.23 -29.49
N ASP A 21 3.54 -7.61 -28.35
CA ASP A 21 2.92 -8.92 -28.13
C ASP A 21 1.59 -8.73 -27.39
N LYS A 22 0.55 -9.48 -27.77
CA LYS A 22 -0.76 -9.45 -27.10
C LYS A 22 -0.67 -9.99 -25.66
N ARG A 23 0.35 -10.77 -25.34
CA ARG A 23 0.62 -11.34 -24.01
C ARG A 23 1.62 -10.54 -23.18
N ALA A 24 2.02 -9.35 -23.66
CA ALA A 24 2.99 -8.50 -22.94
C ALA A 24 2.57 -8.24 -21.48
N ALA A 25 1.28 -7.96 -21.24
CA ALA A 25 0.77 -7.73 -19.88
C ALA A 25 0.92 -8.95 -18.96
N GLU A 26 0.68 -10.16 -19.47
CA GLU A 26 0.87 -11.42 -18.73
C GLU A 26 2.35 -11.68 -18.42
N TYR A 27 3.22 -11.41 -19.39
CA TYR A 27 4.68 -11.50 -19.22
C TYR A 27 5.21 -10.52 -18.17
N HIS A 28 4.80 -9.24 -18.24
CA HIS A 28 5.17 -8.25 -17.23
C HIS A 28 4.67 -8.65 -15.84
N ARG A 29 3.45 -9.20 -15.73
CA ARG A 29 2.91 -9.71 -14.47
C ARG A 29 3.77 -10.81 -13.87
N ARG A 30 4.08 -11.84 -14.66
CA ARG A 30 4.96 -12.94 -14.22
C ARG A 30 6.35 -12.44 -13.80
N LYS A 31 6.91 -11.51 -14.56
CA LYS A 31 8.22 -10.93 -14.24
C LYS A 31 8.19 -10.14 -12.92
N ILE A 32 7.10 -9.44 -12.63
CA ILE A 32 6.90 -8.77 -11.33
C ILE A 32 6.81 -9.80 -10.20
N ASP A 33 6.10 -10.91 -10.43
CA ASP A 33 6.01 -12.01 -9.46
C ASP A 33 7.39 -12.63 -9.15
N GLU A 34 8.20 -12.84 -10.19
CA GLU A 34 9.58 -13.35 -10.08
C GLU A 34 10.51 -12.35 -9.36
N LEU A 35 10.35 -11.05 -9.59
CA LEU A 35 11.13 -10.00 -8.91
C LEU A 35 10.75 -9.84 -7.43
N GLY A 36 9.57 -10.34 -7.04
CA GLY A 36 9.06 -10.30 -5.67
C GLY A 36 8.47 -8.95 -5.30
N ASP A 37 7.14 -8.89 -5.16
CA ASP A 37 6.44 -7.68 -4.74
C ASP A 37 6.64 -7.43 -3.22
N PRO A 38 7.24 -6.31 -2.80
CA PRO A 38 7.42 -5.99 -1.38
C PRO A 38 6.10 -5.94 -0.60
N LEU A 39 4.99 -5.60 -1.23
CA LEU A 39 3.67 -5.56 -0.59
C LEU A 39 3.13 -6.96 -0.30
N LEU A 40 3.46 -7.96 -1.12
CA LEU A 40 3.11 -9.35 -0.83
C LEU A 40 3.92 -9.91 0.33
N VAL A 41 5.17 -9.47 0.48
CA VAL A 41 5.98 -9.82 1.67
C VAL A 41 5.35 -9.25 2.93
N LEU A 42 4.80 -8.03 2.89
CA LEU A 42 4.04 -7.47 4.01
C LEU A 42 2.80 -8.30 4.33
N ASP A 43 2.05 -8.71 3.30
CA ASP A 43 0.86 -9.57 3.42
C ASP A 43 1.15 -10.92 4.09
N GLN A 44 2.35 -11.47 3.92
CA GLN A 44 2.75 -12.73 4.54
C GLN A 44 3.02 -12.63 6.06
N TYR A 45 3.45 -11.47 6.55
CA TYR A 45 3.88 -11.31 7.94
C TYR A 45 2.89 -10.56 8.83
N VAL A 46 1.87 -9.94 8.24
CA VAL A 46 0.89 -9.13 8.95
C VAL A 46 -0.49 -9.75 8.78
N ASP A 47 -1.14 -10.05 9.89
CA ASP A 47 -2.52 -10.50 9.91
C ASP A 47 -3.46 -9.28 9.79
N PHE A 48 -3.81 -8.94 8.55
CA PHE A 48 -4.74 -7.84 8.28
C PHE A 48 -6.17 -8.13 8.72
N SER A 49 -6.57 -9.41 8.84
CA SER A 49 -7.89 -9.77 9.35
C SER A 49 -7.98 -9.41 10.83
N ALA A 50 -6.98 -9.78 11.63
CA ALA A 50 -6.93 -9.42 13.05
C ALA A 50 -6.93 -7.90 13.28
N LEU A 51 -6.21 -7.15 12.44
CA LEU A 51 -6.25 -5.68 12.45
C LEU A 51 -7.66 -5.15 12.15
N ALA A 52 -8.33 -5.71 11.14
CA ALA A 52 -9.66 -5.30 10.75
C ALA A 52 -10.70 -5.62 11.84
N ASP A 53 -10.62 -6.80 12.45
CA ASP A 53 -11.51 -7.23 13.53
C ASP A 53 -11.37 -6.34 14.76
N THR A 54 -10.12 -5.96 15.08
CA THR A 54 -9.83 -5.03 16.18
C THR A 54 -10.44 -3.65 15.91
N VAL A 55 -10.32 -3.15 14.67
CA VAL A 55 -10.95 -1.88 14.27
C VAL A 55 -12.47 -1.97 14.32
N ASP A 56 -13.07 -3.04 13.83
CA ASP A 56 -14.53 -3.20 13.82
C ASP A 56 -15.09 -3.38 15.24
N ARG A 57 -14.31 -3.96 16.17
CA ARG A 57 -14.67 -4.05 17.58
C ARG A 57 -14.69 -2.69 18.28
N VAL A 58 -13.72 -1.82 17.99
CA VAL A 58 -13.60 -0.49 18.62
C VAL A 58 -14.45 0.56 17.91
N THR A 59 -14.51 0.48 16.58
CA THR A 59 -15.22 1.41 15.69
C THR A 59 -16.08 0.65 14.68
N PRO A 60 -17.25 0.14 15.12
CA PRO A 60 -18.12 -0.68 14.29
C PRO A 60 -18.55 0.02 13.00
N ARG A 61 -18.77 -0.79 11.96
CA ARG A 61 -19.35 -0.33 10.70
C ARG A 61 -20.78 0.16 10.93
N ILE A 62 -21.05 1.37 10.45
CA ILE A 62 -22.41 1.92 10.46
C ILE A 62 -23.15 1.35 9.25
N ILE A 63 -24.12 0.47 9.49
CA ILE A 63 -24.99 -0.09 8.46
C ILE A 63 -26.33 0.62 8.57
N SER A 64 -26.76 1.26 7.48
CA SER A 64 -28.07 1.94 7.44
C SER A 64 -29.19 0.91 7.38
N PRO A 65 -30.23 1.01 8.24
CA PRO A 65 -31.40 0.14 8.17
C PRO A 65 -32.29 0.43 6.95
N LYS A 66 -32.13 1.60 6.31
CA LYS A 66 -32.97 2.03 5.16
C LYS A 66 -32.53 1.45 3.80
N GLY A 67 -31.55 0.54 3.79
CA GLY A 67 -30.95 0.04 2.56
C GLY A 67 -30.00 1.06 1.92
N GLY A 68 -29.02 0.56 1.17
CA GLY A 68 -27.97 1.36 0.52
C GLY A 68 -26.81 0.47 0.08
N ARG A 69 -25.83 1.06 -0.62
CA ARG A 69 -24.60 0.34 -0.99
C ARG A 69 -23.89 -0.12 0.29
N PRO A 70 -23.55 -1.42 0.43
CA PRO A 70 -22.85 -1.90 1.61
C PRO A 70 -21.47 -1.23 1.74
N PRO A 71 -21.00 -0.95 2.96
CA PRO A 71 -19.67 -0.40 3.16
C PRO A 71 -18.60 -1.42 2.75
N PHE A 72 -17.46 -0.93 2.28
CA PHE A 72 -16.32 -1.78 1.97
C PHE A 72 -15.86 -2.57 3.21
N PRO A 73 -15.32 -3.79 3.03
CA PRO A 73 -14.71 -4.55 4.12
C PRO A 73 -13.62 -3.75 4.83
N THR A 74 -13.58 -3.82 6.17
CA THR A 74 -12.62 -3.06 6.96
C THR A 74 -11.18 -3.46 6.65
N GLU A 75 -10.92 -4.73 6.34
CA GLU A 75 -9.59 -5.20 5.93
C GLU A 75 -9.05 -4.46 4.70
N VAL A 76 -9.85 -4.32 3.65
CA VAL A 76 -9.49 -3.58 2.43
C VAL A 76 -9.16 -2.14 2.77
N MET A 77 -9.98 -1.50 3.62
CA MET A 77 -9.77 -0.11 4.01
C MET A 77 -8.52 0.09 4.87
N VAL A 78 -8.21 -0.85 5.77
CA VAL A 78 -6.96 -0.85 6.57
C VAL A 78 -5.74 -0.96 5.65
N ARG A 79 -5.77 -1.86 4.67
CA ARG A 79 -4.70 -2.01 3.66
C ARG A 79 -4.47 -0.72 2.88
N ILE A 80 -5.56 -0.05 2.46
CA ILE A 80 -5.49 1.25 1.75
C ILE A 80 -4.90 2.36 2.63
N ILE A 81 -5.27 2.44 3.91
CA ILE A 81 -4.67 3.40 4.85
C ILE A 81 -3.16 3.14 5.03
N ILE A 82 -2.75 1.88 5.08
CA ILE A 82 -1.32 1.58 5.23
C ILE A 82 -0.56 2.03 3.97
N LEU A 83 -1.08 1.75 2.77
CA LEU A 83 -0.51 2.26 1.51
C LEU A 83 -0.48 3.79 1.45
N LYS A 84 -1.55 4.46 1.88
CA LYS A 84 -1.63 5.93 2.00
C LYS A 84 -0.40 6.48 2.71
N HIS A 85 -0.11 5.92 3.87
CA HIS A 85 0.91 6.45 4.76
C HIS A 85 2.31 6.04 4.31
N PHE A 86 2.48 4.82 3.79
CA PHE A 86 3.74 4.37 3.19
C PHE A 86 4.24 5.29 2.08
N HIS A 87 3.33 5.72 1.21
CA HIS A 87 3.67 6.57 0.06
C HIS A 87 3.44 8.07 0.30
N ASN A 88 3.01 8.45 1.52
CA ASN A 88 2.66 9.84 1.88
C ASN A 88 1.76 10.53 0.83
N LEU A 89 0.73 9.82 0.39
CA LEU A 89 -0.14 10.31 -0.68
C LEU A 89 -1.27 11.19 -0.13
N SER A 90 -1.70 12.15 -0.94
CA SER A 90 -2.99 12.82 -0.79
C SER A 90 -4.14 11.84 -1.06
N ASP A 91 -5.34 12.12 -0.53
CA ASP A 91 -6.53 11.31 -0.79
C ASP A 91 -6.86 11.26 -2.28
N GLU A 92 -6.70 12.37 -3.01
CA GLU A 92 -6.95 12.46 -4.46
C GLU A 92 -5.99 11.59 -5.28
N LYS A 93 -4.72 11.56 -4.88
CA LYS A 93 -3.73 10.74 -5.58
C LYS A 93 -3.94 9.25 -5.35
N ARG A 94 -4.59 8.84 -4.25
CA ARG A 94 -4.77 7.42 -3.94
C ARG A 94 -5.74 6.70 -4.83
N GLU A 95 -6.86 7.34 -5.17
CA GLU A 95 -7.84 6.75 -6.07
C GLU A 95 -7.19 6.47 -7.44
N TYR A 96 -6.49 7.47 -7.99
CA TYR A 96 -5.74 7.30 -9.23
C TYR A 96 -4.70 6.17 -9.14
N GLN A 97 -3.93 6.13 -8.06
CA GLN A 97 -2.88 5.13 -7.90
C GLN A 97 -3.43 3.72 -7.65
N LEU A 98 -4.57 3.57 -6.96
CA LEU A 98 -5.26 2.29 -6.83
C LEU A 98 -5.76 1.78 -8.19
N LEU A 99 -6.20 2.66 -9.08
CA LEU A 99 -6.60 2.30 -10.44
C LEU A 99 -5.41 1.94 -11.34
N ASP A 100 -4.28 2.63 -11.19
CA ASP A 100 -3.11 2.50 -12.07
C ASP A 100 -2.16 1.36 -11.66
N HIS A 101 -2.05 1.06 -10.37
CA HIS A 101 -1.07 0.10 -9.86
C HIS A 101 -1.68 -1.27 -9.54
N MET A 102 -1.42 -2.25 -10.42
CA MET A 102 -1.84 -3.64 -10.23
C MET A 102 -1.32 -4.25 -8.91
N SER A 103 -0.09 -3.94 -8.47
CA SER A 103 0.44 -4.40 -7.18
C SER A 103 -0.40 -3.94 -5.98
N TRP A 104 -0.96 -2.72 -6.03
CA TRP A 104 -1.80 -2.20 -4.96
C TRP A 104 -3.17 -2.85 -4.96
N GLN A 105 -3.74 -3.08 -6.15
CA GLN A 105 -4.99 -3.84 -6.27
C GLN A 105 -4.82 -5.25 -5.71
N ARG A 106 -3.71 -5.93 -6.02
CA ARG A 106 -3.37 -7.25 -5.46
C ARG A 106 -3.27 -7.23 -3.94
N PHE A 107 -2.52 -6.27 -3.40
CA PHE A 107 -2.34 -6.12 -1.97
C PHE A 107 -3.66 -5.82 -1.24
N CYS A 108 -4.51 -4.98 -1.83
CA CYS A 108 -5.82 -4.60 -1.27
C CYS A 108 -6.96 -5.59 -1.57
N ARG A 109 -6.68 -6.73 -2.23
CA ARG A 109 -7.69 -7.72 -2.67
C ARG A 109 -8.75 -7.15 -3.64
N LEU A 110 -8.34 -6.22 -4.50
CA LEU A 110 -9.19 -5.51 -5.47
C LEU A 110 -8.95 -5.93 -6.93
N THR A 111 -8.26 -7.03 -7.20
CA THR A 111 -7.90 -7.44 -8.58
C THR A 111 -9.11 -7.80 -9.44
N ASP A 112 -10.12 -8.41 -8.84
CA ASP A 112 -11.26 -9.00 -9.55
C ASP A 112 -12.56 -8.22 -9.31
N VAL A 113 -12.45 -6.98 -8.84
CA VAL A 113 -13.60 -6.12 -8.52
C VAL A 113 -13.58 -4.86 -9.36
N ILE A 114 -14.74 -4.48 -9.89
CA ILE A 114 -14.92 -3.21 -10.62
C ILE A 114 -15.03 -2.01 -9.67
N ASN A 115 -15.34 -2.28 -8.40
CA ASN A 115 -15.67 -1.29 -7.40
C ASN A 115 -14.45 -0.95 -6.56
N ILE A 116 -13.79 0.18 -6.85
CA ILE A 116 -12.67 0.68 -6.05
C ILE A 116 -13.16 1.81 -5.13
N PRO A 117 -12.71 1.87 -3.86
CA PRO A 117 -13.00 2.98 -2.97
C PRO A 117 -12.51 4.31 -3.56
N ASP A 118 -13.44 5.26 -3.70
CA ASP A 118 -13.13 6.62 -4.10
C ASP A 118 -12.48 7.42 -2.95
N ARG A 119 -12.00 8.63 -3.25
CA ARG A 119 -11.44 9.56 -2.26
C ARG A 119 -12.33 9.71 -1.03
N ASN A 120 -13.64 9.91 -1.26
CA ASN A 120 -14.60 10.18 -0.19
C ASN A 120 -14.78 8.96 0.72
N THR A 121 -14.84 7.76 0.16
CA THR A 121 -14.93 6.49 0.91
C THR A 121 -13.74 6.32 1.85
N ILE A 122 -12.52 6.59 1.36
CA ILE A 122 -11.31 6.53 2.17
C ILE A 122 -11.37 7.56 3.30
N TRP A 123 -11.79 8.79 2.98
CA TRP A 123 -11.95 9.85 3.98
C TRP A 123 -12.98 9.51 5.06
N TYR A 124 -14.15 8.98 4.69
CA TYR A 124 -15.17 8.56 5.64
C TYR A 124 -14.69 7.45 6.58
N PHE A 125 -13.89 6.51 6.06
CA PHE A 125 -13.29 5.47 6.88
C PHE A 125 -12.30 6.04 7.90
N GLU A 126 -11.42 6.95 7.50
CA GLU A 126 -10.50 7.63 8.44
C GLU A 126 -11.24 8.41 9.51
N LYS A 127 -12.31 9.10 9.13
CA LYS A 127 -13.17 9.81 10.06
C LYS A 127 -13.88 8.86 11.02
N ARG A 128 -14.28 7.66 10.56
CA ARG A 128 -14.93 6.63 11.36
C ARG A 128 -14.00 6.05 12.41
N ILE A 129 -12.79 5.65 12.03
CA ILE A 129 -11.84 5.03 12.96
C ILE A 129 -11.35 6.05 14.00
N GLY A 130 -11.18 7.31 13.60
CA GLY A 130 -10.74 8.38 14.49
C GLY A 130 -9.48 8.01 15.29
N GLN A 131 -9.36 8.57 16.49
CA GLN A 131 -8.21 8.33 17.37
C GLN A 131 -8.24 6.92 17.97
N GLU A 132 -9.41 6.45 18.37
CA GLU A 132 -9.58 5.14 19.03
C GLU A 132 -9.25 3.98 18.10
N GLY A 133 -9.77 3.99 16.87
CA GLY A 133 -9.46 2.95 15.88
C GLY A 133 -8.02 3.02 15.40
N ALA A 134 -7.44 4.22 15.26
CA ALA A 134 -6.01 4.36 14.97
C ALA A 134 -5.15 3.78 16.10
N ARG A 135 -5.55 3.99 17.36
CA ARG A 135 -4.85 3.45 18.52
C ARG A 135 -4.98 1.93 18.59
N ALA A 136 -6.16 1.40 18.33
CA ALA A 136 -6.41 -0.04 18.26
C ALA A 136 -5.53 -0.72 17.20
N LEU A 137 -5.42 -0.12 16.01
CA LEU A 137 -4.51 -0.58 14.96
C LEU A 137 -3.05 -0.58 15.41
N PHE A 138 -2.63 0.49 16.09
CA PHE A 138 -1.27 0.61 16.61
C PHE A 138 -0.94 -0.48 17.63
N ASP A 139 -1.82 -0.68 18.62
CA ASP A 139 -1.59 -1.65 19.68
C ASP A 139 -1.58 -3.09 19.14
N GLU A 140 -2.49 -3.42 18.20
CA GLU A 140 -2.53 -4.73 17.54
C GLU A 140 -1.30 -4.96 16.65
N ALA A 141 -0.88 -3.97 15.85
CA ALA A 141 0.34 -4.06 15.05
C ALA A 141 1.62 -4.26 15.91
N LYS A 142 1.59 -3.76 17.15
CA LYS A 142 2.69 -3.89 18.10
C LYS A 142 2.76 -5.24 18.80
N HIS A 143 1.64 -5.96 18.89
CA HIS A 143 1.56 -7.27 19.53
C HIS A 143 2.64 -8.26 19.04
N PRO A 144 2.82 -8.52 17.72
CA PRO A 144 3.85 -9.43 17.22
C PRO A 144 5.29 -8.95 17.45
N LEU A 145 5.52 -7.64 17.59
CA LEU A 145 6.85 -7.08 17.88
C LEU A 145 7.24 -7.28 19.35
N SER A 146 6.26 -7.23 20.26
CA SER A 146 6.48 -7.34 21.71
C SER A 146 6.94 -8.74 22.15
N ALA A 147 6.52 -9.78 21.44
CA ALA A 147 6.90 -11.16 21.71
C ALA A 147 8.40 -11.44 21.44
N HIS A 148 9.06 -10.62 20.62
CA HIS A 148 10.44 -10.85 20.21
C HIS A 148 11.42 -10.01 21.04
N LYS A 149 12.08 -10.62 22.03
CA LYS A 149 13.06 -9.95 22.92
C LYS A 149 14.20 -9.20 22.19
N LYS A 150 14.59 -9.63 20.97
CA LYS A 150 15.59 -8.93 20.13
C LYS A 150 15.05 -7.65 19.48
N ILE A 151 13.74 -7.60 19.20
CA ILE A 151 13.03 -6.46 18.57
C ILE A 151 12.73 -5.37 19.61
N ALA A 152 12.46 -5.75 20.86
CA ALA A 152 12.12 -4.82 21.95
C ALA A 152 13.30 -3.96 22.46
N LYS A 153 14.53 -4.14 21.96
CA LYS A 153 15.67 -3.28 22.34
C LYS A 153 15.52 -1.88 21.72
N THR A 154 15.61 -0.84 22.54
CA THR A 154 15.42 0.59 22.21
C THR A 154 16.26 1.10 21.03
N ARG A 155 17.38 0.44 20.68
CA ARG A 155 18.26 0.80 19.55
C ARG A 155 18.42 -0.29 18.50
N ALA A 156 17.52 -1.26 18.43
CA ALA A 156 17.54 -2.28 17.38
C ALA A 156 17.11 -1.64 16.04
N ARG A 157 18.09 -1.04 15.35
CA ARG A 157 18.10 -0.53 13.96
C ARG A 157 17.36 0.80 13.73
N VAL A 158 18.12 1.89 13.89
CA VAL A 158 17.72 3.29 13.67
C VAL A 158 17.88 3.73 12.20
N GLU A 159 18.56 2.93 11.37
CA GLU A 159 19.18 3.43 10.13
C GLU A 159 18.25 3.41 8.91
N HIS A 160 17.25 2.51 8.88
CA HIS A 160 16.18 2.53 7.86
C HIS A 160 14.97 3.39 8.25
N ILE A 161 14.85 3.77 9.52
CA ILE A 161 13.75 4.59 10.04
C ILE A 161 13.68 5.88 9.24
N PHE A 162 14.81 6.54 9.02
CA PHE A 162 14.85 7.81 8.31
C PHE A 162 14.52 7.69 6.81
N GLY A 163 14.87 6.58 6.15
CA GLY A 163 14.48 6.32 4.76
C GLY A 163 12.99 6.09 4.59
N SER A 164 12.40 5.26 5.47
CA SER A 164 10.95 5.05 5.52
C SER A 164 10.20 6.32 5.91
N PHE A 165 10.64 7.06 6.94
CA PHE A 165 10.00 8.31 7.34
C PHE A 165 10.12 9.39 6.26
N SER A 166 11.24 9.44 5.51
CA SER A 166 11.37 10.34 4.35
C SER A 166 10.33 10.02 3.27
N GLN A 167 10.10 8.73 2.98
CA GLN A 167 8.99 8.31 2.09
C GLN A 167 7.61 8.65 2.68
N MET A 168 7.45 8.58 4.01
CA MET A 168 6.21 8.92 4.73
C MET A 168 6.01 10.44 4.95
N GLY A 169 6.72 11.29 4.20
CA GLY A 169 6.56 12.75 4.23
C GLY A 169 7.30 13.44 5.36
N ASP A 170 8.32 12.79 5.89
CA ASP A 170 9.16 13.25 7.00
C ASP A 170 8.32 13.60 8.26
N LYS A 171 8.88 14.38 9.19
CA LYS A 171 8.21 14.86 10.41
C LYS A 171 7.11 15.91 10.15
N PHE A 172 6.75 16.17 8.89
CA PHE A 172 5.72 17.14 8.55
C PHE A 172 4.32 16.52 8.60
N ILE A 173 3.41 17.20 9.29
CA ILE A 173 1.98 16.90 9.34
C ILE A 173 1.27 18.04 8.60
N ARG A 174 0.50 17.71 7.57
CA ARG A 174 -0.24 18.71 6.75
C ARG A 174 -1.60 19.08 7.32
N THR A 175 -2.00 18.46 8.42
CA THR A 175 -3.36 18.51 8.95
C THR A 175 -3.52 19.60 10.00
N VAL A 176 -4.60 20.36 9.92
CA VAL A 176 -4.97 21.38 10.92
C VAL A 176 -5.82 20.73 12.03
N GLY A 177 -5.41 20.94 13.28
CA GLY A 177 -6.09 20.48 14.49
C GLY A 177 -5.43 19.27 15.17
N GLN A 178 -5.27 19.35 16.49
CA GLN A 178 -4.53 18.36 17.30
C GLN A 178 -5.08 16.95 17.18
N LEU A 179 -6.41 16.77 17.23
CA LEU A 179 -7.04 15.45 17.13
C LEU A 179 -6.68 14.75 15.81
N ARG A 180 -6.72 15.46 14.69
CA ARG A 180 -6.38 14.89 13.38
C ARG A 180 -4.88 14.62 13.24
N ALA A 181 -4.06 15.50 13.81
CA ALA A 181 -2.62 15.30 13.86
C ALA A 181 -2.26 14.03 14.64
N ASN A 182 -2.91 13.80 15.79
CA ASN A 182 -2.72 12.59 16.59
C ASN A 182 -3.08 11.32 15.82
N VAL A 183 -4.19 11.33 15.08
CA VAL A 183 -4.61 10.18 14.24
C VAL A 183 -3.55 9.89 13.19
N VAL A 184 -3.14 10.91 12.42
CA VAL A 184 -2.14 10.75 11.36
C VAL A 184 -0.80 10.26 11.92
N MET A 185 -0.37 10.79 13.06
CA MET A 185 0.88 10.34 13.71
C MET A 185 0.79 8.91 14.21
N THR A 186 -0.35 8.53 14.79
CA THR A 186 -0.59 7.16 15.26
C THR A 186 -0.54 6.19 14.07
N LEU A 187 -1.22 6.49 12.97
CA LEU A 187 -1.20 5.67 11.76
C LEU A 187 0.19 5.59 11.11
N LYS A 188 0.95 6.69 11.08
CA LYS A 188 2.36 6.69 10.64
C LYS A 188 3.22 5.78 11.54
N ALA A 189 3.03 5.83 12.85
CA ALA A 189 3.74 4.97 13.79
C ALA A 189 3.37 3.48 13.60
N THR A 190 2.09 3.16 13.41
CA THR A 190 1.62 1.81 13.05
C THR A 190 2.31 1.32 11.78
N CYS A 191 2.33 2.14 10.74
CA CYS A 191 2.98 1.82 9.48
C CYS A 191 4.46 1.51 9.65
N TYR A 192 5.16 2.31 10.45
CA TYR A 192 6.57 2.08 10.77
C TYR A 192 6.77 0.73 11.50
N ASP A 193 5.95 0.42 12.49
CA ASP A 193 6.01 -0.84 13.23
C ASP A 193 5.78 -2.06 12.32
N LEU A 194 4.85 -1.97 11.37
CA LEU A 194 4.61 -3.03 10.37
C LEU A 194 5.83 -3.24 9.47
N GLN A 195 6.44 -2.18 8.94
CA GLN A 195 7.67 -2.29 8.13
C GLN A 195 8.81 -2.90 8.94
N ARG A 196 8.92 -2.50 10.20
CA ARG A 196 9.92 -3.00 11.14
C ARG A 196 9.73 -4.50 11.39
N LEU A 197 8.49 -4.97 11.56
CA LEU A 197 8.16 -6.38 11.72
C LEU A 197 8.61 -7.21 10.51
N VAL A 198 8.24 -6.78 9.30
CA VAL A 198 8.61 -7.47 8.04
C VAL A 198 10.11 -7.61 7.92
N TYR A 199 10.83 -6.53 8.19
CA TYR A 199 12.27 -6.51 8.08
C TYR A 199 12.96 -7.45 9.07
N PHE A 200 12.46 -7.53 10.32
CA PHE A 200 12.96 -8.50 11.29
C PHE A 200 12.65 -9.93 10.90
N ARG A 201 11.44 -10.21 10.42
CA ARG A 201 11.05 -11.54 9.92
C ARG A 201 11.93 -11.98 8.76
N LYS A 202 12.22 -11.08 7.82
CA LYS A 202 13.15 -11.32 6.70
C LYS A 202 14.59 -11.56 7.20
N SER A 203 15.06 -10.76 8.16
CA SER A 203 16.41 -10.91 8.72
C SER A 203 16.57 -12.21 9.54
N SER A 204 15.53 -12.68 10.22
CA SER A 204 15.56 -13.96 10.94
C SER A 204 15.62 -15.17 10.01
N ILE A 205 15.15 -15.06 8.76
CA ILE A 205 15.23 -16.11 7.76
C ILE A 205 16.67 -16.26 7.23
N HIS A 206 17.47 -15.20 7.24
CA HIS A 206 18.88 -15.23 6.79
C HIS A 206 19.86 -15.56 7.92
N ALA A 207 19.36 -15.95 9.10
CA ALA A 207 20.15 -16.31 10.27
C ALA A 207 20.18 -17.83 10.54
N PHE A 208 19.74 -18.64 9.57
CA PHE A 208 19.80 -20.10 9.59
C PHE A 208 20.50 -20.62 8.35
#